data_AF-A0A2V9WUR4-F1
#
_entry.id   AF-A0A2V9WUR4-F1
#
_cell.length_a   1.000
_cell.length_b   1.000
_cell.length_c   1.000
_cell.angle_alpha   90.00
_cell.angle_beta   90.00
_cell.angle_gamma   90.00
#
_symmetry.space_group_name_H-M   'P 1'
#
loop_
_entity.id
_entity.type
_entity.pdbx_description
1 polymer ?
#
loop_
_entity_poly.entity_id
_entity_poly.type
_entity_poly.pdbx_seq_one_letter_code
_entity_poly.pdbx_strand_id
1 'polypeptide(L)'
;MQGASATEQLLREINSHDLRVFVIWEPVLATDFAAPSTAALARIPDARAAQYWDRKRALSHLLGEHNRPTVVWDYIAVYAPGTLWQDAPPKPVYSDHPVRDVISGAKDAIQRLLASGANSAGGEK
;
A
#
# COMPACT_ATOMS: atom_id res chain seq x y z
N MET A 1 -11.14 9.38 6.84
CA MET A 1 -10.06 8.58 6.25
C MET A 1 -10.25 7.13 6.66
N GLN A 2 -11.04 6.37 5.89
CA GLN A 2 -11.29 4.96 6.17
C GLN A 2 -10.12 4.08 5.70
N GLY A 3 -9.42 4.44 4.61
CA GLY A 3 -8.24 3.70 4.11
C GLY A 3 -7.11 3.51 5.13
N ALA A 4 -6.75 4.54 5.89
CA ALA A 4 -5.70 4.43 6.91
C ALA A 4 -6.06 3.44 8.03
N SER A 5 -7.29 3.52 8.56
CA SER A 5 -7.79 2.57 9.56
C SER A 5 -7.91 1.15 9.02
N ALA A 6 -8.34 1.01 7.76
CA ALA A 6 -8.46 -0.28 7.08
C ALA A 6 -7.09 -0.93 6.82
N THR A 7 -6.09 -0.12 6.48
CA THR A 7 -4.69 -0.57 6.33
C THR A 7 -4.15 -1.05 7.67
N GLU A 8 -4.34 -0.29 8.74
CA GLU A 8 -3.92 -0.73 10.08
C GLU A 8 -4.63 -2.03 10.51
N GLN A 9 -5.91 -2.19 10.20
CA GLN A 9 -6.63 -3.42 10.48
C GLN A 9 -6.04 -4.62 9.71
N LEU A 10 -5.75 -4.44 8.41
CA LEU A 10 -5.06 -5.45 7.59
C LEU A 10 -3.72 -5.87 8.20
N LEU A 11 -2.93 -4.89 8.65
CA LEU A 11 -1.62 -5.13 9.26
C LEU A 11 -1.73 -5.90 10.56
N ARG A 12 -2.72 -5.61 11.42
CA ARG A 12 -2.94 -6.39 12.64
C ARG A 12 -3.30 -7.85 12.38
N GLU A 13 -4.04 -8.12 11.30
CA GLU A 13 -4.45 -9.47 10.93
C GLU A 13 -3.31 -10.28 10.29
N ILE A 14 -2.33 -9.62 9.68
CA ILE A 14 -1.16 -10.24 9.08
C ILE A 14 0.05 -10.01 10.00
N ASN A 15 0.34 -10.94 10.90
CA ASN A 15 1.48 -10.83 11.82
C ASN A 15 2.75 -11.49 11.23
N SER A 16 3.29 -10.93 10.13
CA SER A 16 4.55 -11.38 9.53
C SER A 16 5.57 -10.23 9.44
N HIS A 17 6.83 -10.54 9.75
CA HIS A 17 7.96 -9.62 9.61
C HIS A 17 8.48 -9.51 8.17
N ASP A 18 8.07 -10.44 7.29
CA ASP A 18 8.42 -10.42 5.86
C ASP A 18 7.57 -9.41 5.06
N LEU A 19 6.57 -8.80 5.71
CA LEU A 19 5.76 -7.75 5.12
C LEU A 19 6.39 -6.37 5.39
N ARG A 20 6.67 -5.63 4.33
CA ARG A 20 7.03 -4.20 4.37
C ARG A 20 5.92 -3.39 3.73
N VAL A 21 5.51 -2.30 4.37
CA VAL A 21 4.43 -1.44 3.87
C VAL A 21 4.91 -0.02 3.67
N PHE A 22 4.51 0.57 2.55
CA PHE A 22 4.78 1.96 2.21
C PHE A 22 3.44 2.68 2.08
N VAL A 23 3.21 3.67 2.94
CA VAL A 23 2.00 4.51 2.91
C VAL A 23 2.38 5.85 2.30
N ILE A 24 1.81 6.15 1.13
CA ILE A 24 2.08 7.39 0.42
C ILE A 24 0.86 8.28 0.56
N TRP A 25 1.05 9.39 1.26
CA TRP A 25 0.04 10.43 1.42
C TRP A 25 0.19 11.43 0.27
N GLU A 26 -0.91 11.75 -0.40
CA GLU A 26 -0.95 12.70 -1.51
C GLU A 26 -2.06 13.74 -1.31
N PRO A 27 -1.90 14.96 -1.84
CA PRO A 27 -2.98 15.94 -1.84
C PRO A 27 -4.07 15.53 -2.83
N VAL A 28 -5.28 15.34 -2.34
CA VAL A 28 -6.43 14.92 -3.18
C VAL A 28 -7.42 16.06 -3.35
N LEU A 29 -7.69 16.80 -2.29
CA LEU A 29 -8.54 17.98 -2.34
C LEU A 29 -7.73 19.21 -2.75
N ALA A 30 -8.38 20.17 -3.40
CA ALA A 30 -7.77 21.46 -3.72
C ALA A 30 -7.28 22.23 -2.49
N THR A 31 -7.78 21.85 -1.30
CA THR A 31 -7.42 22.42 0.00
C THR A 31 -6.31 21.66 0.73
N ASP A 32 -5.80 20.55 0.18
CA ASP A 32 -4.73 19.76 0.79
C ASP A 32 -3.37 20.41 0.52
N PHE A 33 -3.09 21.51 1.22
CA PHE A 33 -1.87 22.29 1.01
C PHE A 33 -0.66 21.77 1.78
N ALA A 34 -0.88 20.87 2.74
CA ALA A 34 0.10 20.42 3.71
C ALA A 34 0.10 18.90 3.86
N ALA A 35 1.21 18.38 4.40
CA ALA A 35 1.36 16.99 4.79
C ALA A 35 0.27 16.56 5.80
N PRO A 36 -0.04 15.25 5.88
CA PRO A 36 -0.95 14.71 6.90
C PRO A 36 -0.55 15.15 8.31
N SER A 37 -1.56 15.43 9.14
CA SER A 37 -1.33 15.79 10.54
C SER A 37 -0.77 14.61 11.35
N THR A 38 -0.18 14.88 12.51
CA THR A 38 0.28 13.82 13.44
C THR A 38 -0.84 12.82 13.77
N ALA A 39 -2.08 13.29 13.92
CA ALA A 39 -3.23 12.42 14.16
C ALA A 39 -3.60 11.55 12.95
N ALA A 40 -3.32 12.00 11.72
CA ALA A 40 -3.45 11.18 10.52
C ALA A 40 -2.40 10.06 10.50
N LEU A 41 -1.13 10.41 10.71
CA LEU A 41 -0.02 9.47 10.73
C LEU A 41 -0.17 8.41 11.84
N ALA A 42 -0.64 8.82 13.02
CA ALA A 42 -0.83 7.93 14.18
C ALA A 42 -1.92 6.85 13.99
N ARG A 43 -2.68 6.88 12.88
CA ARG A 43 -3.65 5.83 12.55
C ARG A 43 -3.00 4.54 12.06
N ILE A 44 -1.76 4.60 11.61
CA ILE A 44 -0.98 3.44 11.15
C ILE A 44 0.32 3.39 11.99
N PRO A 45 0.23 2.98 13.27
CA PRO A 45 1.38 2.89 14.16
C PRO A 45 2.28 1.68 13.88
N ASP A 46 1.89 0.77 12.98
CA ASP A 46 2.64 -0.46 12.69
C ASP A 46 4.09 -0.17 12.23
N ALA A 47 5.06 -0.80 12.91
CA ALA A 47 6.49 -0.58 12.65
C ALA A 47 6.97 -1.04 11.26
N ARG A 48 6.19 -1.88 10.58
CA ARG A 48 6.46 -2.31 9.20
C ARG A 48 6.04 -1.25 8.19
N ALA A 49 5.21 -0.29 8.58
CA ALA A 49 4.77 0.80 7.74
C ALA A 49 5.75 1.97 7.79
N ALA A 50 6.29 2.35 6.63
CA ALA A 50 6.97 3.62 6.44
C ALA A 50 6.03 4.58 5.71
N GLN A 51 5.88 5.80 6.23
CA GLN A 51 4.92 6.78 5.72
C GLN A 51 5.63 7.96 5.06
N TYR A 52 5.16 8.39 3.90
CA TYR A 52 5.77 9.44 3.08
C TYR A 52 4.72 10.44 2.60
N TRP A 53 5.14 11.69 2.41
CA TRP A 53 4.31 12.73 1.80
C TRP A 53 4.77 13.00 0.38
N ASP A 54 3.93 12.71 -0.60
CA ASP A 54 4.15 13.06 -2.00
C ASP A 54 3.27 14.24 -2.41
N ARG A 55 3.77 15.45 -2.11
CA ARG A 55 3.09 16.70 -2.46
C ARG A 55 2.82 16.86 -3.96
N LYS A 56 3.71 16.30 -4.79
CA LYS A 56 3.66 16.49 -6.25
C LYS A 56 2.88 15.38 -6.94
N ARG A 57 2.43 14.37 -6.20
CA ARG A 57 1.69 13.22 -6.73
C ARG A 57 2.48 12.50 -7.81
N ALA A 58 3.80 12.48 -7.66
CA ALA A 58 4.72 11.87 -8.60
C ALA A 58 4.41 10.37 -8.76
N LEU A 59 4.05 9.68 -7.66
CA LEU A 59 3.66 8.28 -7.72
C LEU A 59 2.36 8.07 -8.49
N SER A 60 1.30 8.83 -8.20
CA SER A 60 0.05 8.72 -8.95
C SER A 60 0.23 9.00 -10.44
N HIS A 61 1.04 9.98 -10.82
CA HIS A 61 1.37 10.24 -12.23
C HIS A 61 2.12 9.07 -12.87
N LEU A 62 3.04 8.44 -12.14
CA LEU A 62 3.78 7.28 -12.61
C LEU A 62 2.88 6.04 -12.79
N LEU A 63 1.82 5.92 -11.98
CA LEU A 63 0.80 4.88 -12.08
C LEU A 63 -0.25 5.16 -13.19
N GLY A 64 -0.12 6.26 -13.91
CA GLY A 64 -1.00 6.61 -15.03
C GLY A 64 -2.16 7.53 -14.68
N GLU A 65 -2.13 8.20 -13.51
CA GLU A 65 -3.10 9.25 -13.24
C GLU A 65 -2.82 10.49 -14.08
N HIS A 66 -3.80 10.85 -14.92
CA HIS A 66 -3.68 11.98 -15.83
C HIS A 66 -4.53 13.19 -15.43
N ASN A 67 -5.60 13.06 -14.63
CA ASN A 67 -6.51 14.17 -14.29
C ASN A 67 -7.14 14.07 -12.87
N ARG A 68 -7.40 15.21 -12.20
CA ARG A 68 -8.05 15.26 -10.87
C ARG A 68 -9.40 14.53 -10.71
N PRO A 69 -10.33 14.54 -11.69
CA PRO A 69 -11.57 13.74 -11.57
C PRO A 69 -11.34 12.23 -11.62
N THR A 70 -10.13 11.76 -11.94
CA THR A 70 -9.74 10.34 -11.88
C THR A 70 -8.92 10.02 -10.63
N VAL A 71 -8.82 10.93 -9.65
CA VAL A 71 -8.09 10.63 -8.41
C VAL A 71 -8.81 9.50 -7.70
N VAL A 72 -8.15 8.35 -7.66
CA VAL A 72 -8.68 7.24 -6.93
C VAL A 72 -8.22 7.32 -5.49
N TRP A 73 -9.20 7.41 -4.61
CA TRP A 73 -8.95 7.40 -3.17
C TRP A 73 -8.49 6.00 -2.77
N ASP A 74 -7.49 5.95 -1.88
CA ASP A 74 -7.03 4.75 -1.16
C ASP A 74 -6.35 3.62 -1.98
N TYR A 75 -5.83 3.80 -3.20
CA TYR A 75 -5.17 2.71 -3.99
C TYR A 75 -4.21 1.80 -3.19
N ILE A 76 -4.37 0.48 -3.32
CA ILE A 76 -3.44 -0.53 -2.77
C ILE A 76 -2.80 -1.35 -3.88
N ALA A 77 -1.52 -1.65 -3.75
CA ALA A 77 -0.81 -2.58 -4.60
C ALA A 77 0.08 -3.51 -3.77
N VAL A 78 0.04 -4.80 -4.08
CA VAL A 78 0.86 -5.84 -3.47
C VAL A 78 1.87 -6.32 -4.50
N TYR A 79 3.12 -6.44 -4.08
CA TYR A 79 4.24 -6.88 -4.90
C TYR A 79 4.87 -8.12 -4.28
N ALA A 80 5.38 -9.02 -5.11
CA ALA A 80 6.09 -10.20 -4.64
C ALA A 80 7.42 -9.80 -3.95
N PRO A 81 7.91 -10.59 -2.98
CA PRO A 81 9.24 -10.39 -2.40
C PRO A 81 10.32 -10.28 -3.49
N GLY A 82 11.27 -9.36 -3.30
CA GLY A 82 12.37 -9.13 -4.25
C GLY A 82 11.99 -8.34 -5.51
N THR A 83 10.73 -7.87 -5.64
CA THR A 83 10.32 -7.03 -6.77
C THR A 83 11.03 -5.68 -6.72
N LEU A 84 11.77 -5.35 -7.78
CA LEU A 84 12.50 -4.07 -7.91
C LEU A 84 11.72 -3.08 -8.76
N TRP A 85 11.52 -1.87 -8.23
CA TRP A 85 11.00 -0.73 -8.97
C TRP A 85 12.17 -0.06 -9.71
N GLN A 86 12.05 0.05 -11.03
CA GLN A 86 13.02 0.76 -11.87
C GLN A 86 12.41 2.09 -12.32
N ASP A 87 12.45 2.40 -13.61
CA ASP A 87 11.89 3.65 -14.16
C ASP A 87 10.36 3.71 -14.09
N ALA A 88 9.69 2.57 -13.99
CA ALA A 88 8.25 2.44 -13.83
C ALA A 88 7.90 1.38 -12.77
N PRO A 89 6.75 1.52 -12.09
CA PRO A 89 6.27 0.53 -11.15
C PRO A 89 6.03 -0.77 -11.91
N PRO A 90 6.58 -1.90 -11.44
CA PRO A 90 6.34 -3.19 -12.05
C PRO A 90 4.85 -3.55 -11.93
N LYS A 91 4.40 -4.55 -12.69
CA LYS A 91 3.03 -5.02 -12.55
C LYS A 91 2.82 -5.63 -11.15
N PRO A 92 1.86 -5.13 -10.35
CA PRO A 92 1.59 -5.71 -9.04
C PRO A 92 0.94 -7.09 -9.18
N VAL A 93 1.13 -7.95 -8.17
CA VAL A 93 0.41 -9.24 -8.10
C VAL A 93 -1.06 -9.05 -7.75
N TYR A 94 -1.37 -7.94 -7.08
CA TYR A 94 -2.71 -7.48 -6.77
C TYR A 94 -2.69 -5.96 -6.71
N SER A 95 -3.66 -5.30 -7.32
CA SER A 95 -3.90 -3.89 -7.09
C SER A 95 -5.36 -3.58 -7.24
N ASP A 96 -5.87 -2.69 -6.40
CA ASP A 96 -7.28 -2.31 -6.45
C ASP A 96 -7.52 -0.96 -5.76
N HIS A 97 -8.70 -0.42 -5.97
CA HIS A 97 -9.17 0.87 -5.48
C HIS A 97 -10.16 0.67 -4.32
N PRO A 98 -9.84 0.98 -3.06
CA PRO A 98 -10.70 0.65 -1.93
C PRO A 98 -11.81 1.66 -1.77
N VAL A 99 -13.04 1.16 -1.75
CA VAL A 99 -14.11 1.85 -1.02
C VAL A 99 -14.78 0.94 0.02
N ARG A 100 -14.73 -0.40 -0.12
CA ARG A 100 -15.22 -1.30 0.95
C ARG A 100 -14.83 -2.79 0.87
N ASP A 101 -14.50 -3.35 -0.31
CA ASP A 101 -14.34 -4.81 -0.49
C ASP A 101 -12.91 -5.29 -0.86
N VAL A 102 -11.92 -4.40 -0.77
CA VAL A 102 -10.56 -4.61 -1.32
C VAL A 102 -9.54 -5.14 -0.30
N ILE A 103 -9.76 -4.89 0.99
CA ILE A 103 -8.83 -5.33 2.05
C ILE A 103 -8.71 -6.86 2.08
N SER A 104 -9.81 -7.57 1.82
CA SER A 104 -9.84 -9.02 1.65
C SER A 104 -8.96 -9.49 0.48
N GLY A 105 -9.05 -8.85 -0.68
CA GLY A 105 -8.22 -9.21 -1.85
C GLY A 105 -6.73 -8.98 -1.60
N ALA A 106 -6.37 -7.85 -0.99
CA ALA A 106 -4.99 -7.56 -0.61
C ALA A 106 -4.47 -8.56 0.43
N LYS A 107 -5.29 -8.88 1.44
CA LYS A 107 -4.96 -9.88 2.47
C LYS A 107 -4.69 -11.25 1.85
N ASP A 108 -5.58 -11.71 0.98
CA ASP A 108 -5.44 -13.01 0.31
C ASP A 108 -4.16 -13.05 -0.54
N ALA A 109 -3.86 -11.97 -1.28
CA ALA A 109 -2.64 -11.87 -2.07
C ALA A 109 -1.37 -11.95 -1.19
N ILE A 110 -1.35 -11.22 -0.07
CA ILE A 110 -0.22 -11.25 0.87
C ILE A 110 -0.07 -12.64 1.49
N GLN A 111 -1.16 -13.25 1.97
CA GLN A 111 -1.12 -14.57 2.59
C GLN A 111 -0.63 -15.66 1.63
N ARG A 112 -1.03 -15.59 0.34
CA ARG A 112 -0.51 -16.51 -0.69
C ARG A 112 0.98 -16.36 -0.92
N LEU A 113 1.49 -15.11 -0.98
CA LEU A 113 2.92 -14.84 -1.15
C LEU A 113 3.74 -15.29 0.07
N LEU A 114 3.21 -15.09 1.28
CA LEU A 114 3.87 -15.57 2.50
C LEU A 114 3.92 -17.10 2.54
N ALA A 115 2.84 -17.78 2.15
CA ALA A 115 2.79 -19.24 2.09
C ALA A 115 3.74 -19.82 1.03
N SER A 116 3.87 -19.18 -0.14
CA SER A 116 4.80 -19.64 -1.18
C SER A 116 6.27 -19.41 -0.81
N GLY A 117 6.58 -18.30 -0.13
CA GLY A 117 7.91 -18.04 0.42
C GLY A 117 8.33 -19.07 1.47
N ALA A 118 7.42 -19.40 2.39
CA ALA A 118 7.67 -20.42 3.42
C ALA A 118 7.93 -21.81 2.82
N ASN A 119 7.18 -22.22 1.79
CA ASN A 119 7.40 -23.50 1.10
C ASN A 119 8.72 -23.54 0.33
N SER A 120 9.21 -22.40 -0.16
CA SER A 120 10.48 -22.33 -0.89
C SER A 120 11.69 -22.41 0.07
N ALA A 121 11.57 -21.88 1.28
CA ALA A 121 12.60 -21.95 2.31
C ALA A 121 12.72 -23.33 3.00
N GLY A 122 11.68 -24.17 2.93
CA GLY A 122 11.67 -25.52 3.51
C GLY A 122 12.16 -26.63 2.58
N GLY A 123 12.51 -26.30 1.32
CA GLY A 123 12.82 -27.26 0.26
C GLY A 123 14.31 -27.56 0.02
N GLU A 124 15.23 -26.86 0.69
CA GLU A 124 16.66 -27.19 0.65
C GLU A 124 17.01 -28.14 1.80
N LYS A 125 17.05 -29.44 1.50
CA LYS A 125 17.77 -30.46 2.25
C LYS A 125 18.59 -31.33 1.31
#